data_AF-A0A285HKA0-F1
#
_entry.id   AF-A0A285HKA0-F1
#
_cell.length_a   1.000
_cell.length_b   1.000
_cell.length_c   1.000
_cell.angle_alpha   90.00
_cell.angle_beta   90.00
_cell.angle_gamma   90.00
#
_symmetry.space_group_name_H-M   'P 1'
#
loop_
_entity.id
_entity.type
_entity.pdbx_description
1 polymer ?
#
loop_
_entity_poly.entity_id
_entity_poly.type
_entity_poly.pdbx_seq_one_letter_code
_entity_poly.pdbx_strand_id
1 'polypeptide(L)'
;MDYFDAKFWRKSDQSARLDALLEVGLGGLRIAAQHGFSTAFLRYFAVVQDTGTACGLAYAEARPVTVADVAHSTVFTQPDTVTMMLNADVSAVISVPMCGPSGHLVGVLSAHYPRPNRITERDRRVLSLLSASAAHRLTDHHDG
;
A
#
# COMPACT_ATOMS: atom_id res chain seq x y z
N MET A 1 35.81 6.03 20.92
CA MET A 1 35.86 4.69 21.54
C MET A 1 34.46 4.46 22.05
N ASP A 2 33.66 3.95 21.11
CA ASP A 2 32.22 4.13 21.08
C ASP A 2 31.56 2.98 21.80
N TYR A 3 30.76 3.31 22.81
CA TYR A 3 29.89 2.36 23.49
C TYR A 3 28.46 2.84 23.28
N PHE A 4 27.94 2.56 22.08
CA PHE A 4 26.51 2.69 21.80
C PHE A 4 25.80 1.50 22.44
N ASP A 5 25.07 1.80 23.51
CA ASP A 5 24.31 0.85 24.31
C ASP A 5 23.12 0.29 23.50
N ALA A 6 23.34 -0.85 22.87
CA ALA A 6 22.42 -1.55 21.98
C ALA A 6 21.21 -2.22 22.70
N LYS A 7 20.78 -1.70 23.86
CA LYS A 7 19.68 -2.28 24.67
C LYS A 7 18.50 -1.35 24.94
N PHE A 8 18.49 -0.12 24.45
CA PHE A 8 17.41 0.84 24.72
C PHE A 8 16.33 0.99 23.64
N TRP A 9 16.45 0.34 22.48
CA TRP A 9 15.32 0.20 21.54
C TRP A 9 14.36 -0.89 22.01
N ARG A 10 13.72 -0.63 23.16
CA ARG A 10 12.55 -1.35 23.66
C ARG A 10 11.44 -1.15 22.63
N LYS A 11 10.95 -2.24 22.01
CA LYS A 11 9.71 -2.36 21.20
C LYS A 11 8.83 -1.10 21.29
N SER A 12 9.19 -0.07 20.52
CA SER A 12 8.50 1.21 20.56
C SER A 12 7.17 0.98 19.87
N ASP A 13 6.10 0.96 20.65
CA ASP A 13 4.71 1.09 20.24
C ASP A 13 4.44 0.94 18.72
N GLN A 14 4.49 -0.29 18.21
CA GLN A 14 4.13 -0.59 16.81
C GLN A 14 2.63 -0.40 16.55
N SER A 15 1.83 0.04 17.53
CA SER A 15 0.37 0.14 17.39
C SER A 15 -0.10 1.35 16.55
N ALA A 16 0.81 2.24 16.16
CA ALA A 16 0.53 3.46 15.40
C ALA A 16 1.31 3.58 14.07
N ARG A 17 1.97 2.51 13.61
CA ARG A 17 2.71 2.54 12.35
C ARG A 17 1.76 2.41 11.16
N LEU A 18 1.82 3.39 10.25
CA LEU A 18 1.15 3.36 8.96
C LEU A 18 2.22 3.16 7.88
N ASP A 19 2.17 2.04 7.18
CA ASP A 19 3.06 1.78 6.06
C ASP A 19 2.31 2.03 4.75
N ALA A 20 2.95 2.74 3.80
CA ALA A 20 2.28 3.23 2.61
C ALA A 20 3.09 2.96 1.33
N LEU A 21 2.39 2.70 0.24
CA LEU A 21 2.95 2.51 -1.10
C LEU A 21 2.24 3.42 -2.09
N LEU A 22 3.01 4.01 -2.99
CA LEU A 22 2.51 4.63 -4.22
C LEU A 22 2.99 3.76 -5.39
N GLU A 23 2.04 3.26 -6.15
CA GLU A 23 2.26 2.32 -7.25
C GLU A 23 1.76 2.93 -8.56
N VAL A 24 2.56 2.89 -9.63
CA VAL A 24 2.22 3.47 -10.94
C VAL A 24 2.00 2.40 -12.00
N GLY A 25 1.07 2.63 -12.91
CA GLY A 25 0.72 1.71 -14.00
C GLY A 25 1.69 1.81 -15.18
N LEU A 26 2.53 0.79 -15.38
CA LEU A 26 3.49 0.69 -16.48
C LEU A 26 3.54 -0.75 -17.04
N GLY A 27 2.42 -1.24 -17.57
CA GLY A 27 2.24 -2.66 -17.94
C GLY A 27 2.06 -3.60 -16.73
N GLY A 28 1.69 -3.00 -15.59
CA GLY A 28 1.60 -3.58 -14.26
C GLY A 28 1.84 -2.47 -13.22
N LEU A 29 1.38 -2.66 -11.99
CA LEU A 29 1.68 -1.75 -10.90
C LEU A 29 3.13 -1.93 -10.45
N ARG A 30 3.87 -0.83 -10.35
CA ARG A 30 5.25 -0.79 -9.87
C ARG A 30 5.37 0.20 -8.73
N ILE A 31 6.10 -0.16 -7.68
CA ILE A 31 6.33 0.72 -6.53
C ILE A 31 7.19 1.93 -6.98
N ALA A 32 6.61 3.12 -6.92
CA ALA A 32 7.29 4.38 -7.22
C ALA A 32 7.74 5.12 -5.94
N ALA A 33 7.01 4.95 -4.83
CA ALA A 33 7.42 5.43 -3.52
C ALA A 33 6.90 4.50 -2.42
N GLN A 34 7.61 4.46 -1.29
CA GLN A 34 7.24 3.62 -0.15
C GLN A 34 7.62 4.28 1.17
N HIS A 35 6.86 3.96 2.22
CA HIS A 35 7.21 4.23 3.60
C HIS A 35 7.06 2.96 4.42
N GLY A 36 8.13 2.60 5.14
CA GLY A 36 8.09 1.61 6.20
C GLY A 36 8.14 0.14 5.75
N PHE A 37 8.42 -0.14 4.48
CA PHE A 37 8.58 -1.52 4.03
C PHE A 37 10.02 -2.00 4.02
N SER A 38 10.20 -3.29 4.31
CA SER A 38 11.49 -3.96 4.18
C SER A 38 11.83 -4.20 2.71
N THR A 39 13.12 -4.37 2.41
CA THR A 39 13.56 -4.72 1.05
C THR A 39 12.95 -6.04 0.55
N ALA A 40 12.72 -7.01 1.44
CA ALA A 40 12.10 -8.28 1.06
C ALA A 40 10.67 -8.08 0.56
N PHE A 41 9.88 -7.27 1.27
CA PHE A 41 8.52 -6.91 0.87
C PHE A 41 8.53 -6.17 -0.48
N LEU A 42 9.41 -5.16 -0.64
CA LEU A 42 9.52 -4.40 -1.87
C LEU A 42 9.95 -5.25 -3.08
N ARG A 43 10.78 -6.28 -2.86
CA ARG A 43 11.17 -7.23 -3.91
C ARG A 43 10.02 -8.16 -4.28
N TYR A 44 9.26 -8.64 -3.30
CA TYR A 44 8.12 -9.51 -3.54
C TYR A 44 7.04 -8.79 -4.36
N PHE A 45 6.73 -7.53 -4.03
CA PHE A 45 5.76 -6.68 -4.73
C PHE A 45 6.38 -5.75 -5.77
N ALA A 46 7.55 -6.09 -6.33
CA ALA A 46 8.26 -5.21 -7.26
C ALA A 46 7.43 -4.88 -8.51
N VAL A 47 6.63 -5.85 -8.97
CA VAL A 47 5.66 -5.69 -10.06
C VAL A 47 4.42 -6.52 -9.72
N VAL A 48 3.24 -5.90 -9.73
CA VAL A 48 1.94 -6.57 -9.60
C VAL A 48 1.21 -6.47 -10.93
N GLN A 49 0.85 -7.62 -11.51
CA GLN A 49 0.22 -7.69 -12.84
C GLN A 49 -1.16 -8.37 -12.83
N ASP A 50 -1.55 -8.97 -11.71
CA ASP A 50 -2.82 -9.67 -11.54
C ASP A 50 -3.75 -8.93 -10.57
N THR A 51 -4.93 -9.51 -10.34
CA THR A 51 -5.94 -9.02 -9.40
C THR A 51 -5.88 -9.73 -8.03
N GLY A 52 -4.84 -10.53 -7.77
CA GLY A 52 -4.64 -11.32 -6.55
C GLY A 52 -4.11 -10.52 -5.36
N THR A 53 -4.21 -9.19 -5.42
CA THR A 53 -3.77 -8.25 -4.39
C THR A 53 -4.77 -7.11 -4.28
N ALA A 54 -4.80 -6.43 -3.13
CA ALA A 54 -5.71 -5.28 -2.95
C ALA A 54 -5.46 -4.16 -3.96
N CYS A 55 -4.18 -3.86 -4.25
CA CYS A 55 -3.81 -2.84 -5.23
C CYS A 55 -4.10 -3.28 -6.67
N GLY A 56 -3.77 -4.53 -7.03
CA GLY A 56 -4.07 -5.09 -8.34
C GLY A 56 -5.57 -5.11 -8.65
N LEU A 57 -6.39 -5.51 -7.67
CA LEU A 57 -7.86 -5.47 -7.80
C LEU A 57 -8.38 -4.03 -7.91
N ALA A 58 -7.90 -3.11 -7.07
CA ALA A 58 -8.28 -1.71 -7.12
C ALA A 58 -7.93 -1.04 -8.46
N TYR A 59 -6.78 -1.41 -9.02
CA TYR A 59 -6.33 -0.95 -10.33
C TYR A 59 -7.21 -1.51 -11.45
N ALA A 60 -7.48 -2.81 -11.45
CA ALA A 60 -8.30 -3.44 -12.49
C ALA A 60 -9.74 -2.91 -12.52
N GLU A 61 -10.32 -2.61 -11.36
CA GLU A 61 -11.72 -2.18 -11.24
C GLU A 61 -11.89 -0.66 -11.15
N ALA A 62 -10.79 0.11 -11.10
CA ALA A 62 -10.78 1.55 -10.88
C ALA A 62 -11.64 1.99 -9.67
N ARG A 63 -11.68 1.16 -8.62
CA ARG A 63 -12.45 1.42 -7.39
C ARG A 63 -11.62 1.13 -6.13
N PRO A 64 -11.86 1.84 -5.03
CA PRO A 64 -11.18 1.54 -3.77
C PRO A 64 -11.46 0.09 -3.32
N VAL A 65 -10.42 -0.59 -2.89
CA VAL A 65 -10.50 -1.93 -2.28
C VAL A 65 -10.06 -1.83 -0.83
N THR A 66 -10.81 -2.47 0.07
CA THR A 66 -10.45 -2.55 1.48
C THR A 66 -10.46 -3.98 1.93
N VAL A 67 -9.34 -4.41 2.51
CA VAL A 67 -9.19 -5.68 3.19
C VAL A 67 -9.07 -5.39 4.69
N ALA A 68 -10.14 -5.70 5.41
CA ALA A 68 -10.21 -5.47 6.85
C ALA A 68 -9.41 -6.50 7.66
N ASP A 69 -9.21 -7.71 7.12
CA ASP A 69 -8.41 -8.76 7.74
C ASP A 69 -7.69 -9.56 6.64
N VAL A 70 -6.37 -9.44 6.60
CA VAL A 70 -5.52 -10.12 5.60
C VAL A 70 -5.58 -11.64 5.73
N ALA A 71 -5.66 -12.17 6.95
CA ALA A 71 -5.59 -13.61 7.19
C ALA A 71 -6.82 -14.38 6.65
N HIS A 72 -7.95 -13.68 6.50
CA HIS A 72 -9.24 -14.27 6.10
C HIS A 72 -9.78 -13.72 4.78
N SER A 73 -9.02 -12.87 4.08
CA SER A 73 -9.49 -12.25 2.84
C SER A 73 -9.34 -13.16 1.63
N THR A 74 -10.37 -13.19 0.79
CA THR A 74 -10.35 -13.88 -0.51
C THR A 74 -9.73 -13.04 -1.62
N VAL A 75 -9.35 -11.79 -1.36
CA VAL A 75 -8.66 -10.93 -2.34
C VAL A 75 -7.28 -11.49 -2.68
N PHE A 76 -6.60 -12.09 -1.71
CA PHE A 76 -5.29 -12.70 -1.92
C PHE A 76 -5.44 -14.12 -2.47
N THR A 77 -5.18 -14.29 -3.76
CA THR A 77 -5.36 -15.57 -4.46
C THR A 77 -4.17 -16.51 -4.28
N GLN A 78 -3.00 -15.97 -3.93
CA GLN A 78 -1.77 -16.73 -3.70
C GLN A 78 -1.49 -16.87 -2.19
N PRO A 79 -1.33 -18.09 -1.65
CA PRO A 79 -1.02 -18.31 -0.23
C PRO A 79 0.26 -17.59 0.24
N ASP A 80 1.24 -17.47 -0.64
CA ASP A 80 2.50 -16.79 -0.35
C ASP A 80 2.30 -15.29 -0.11
N THR A 81 1.28 -14.67 -0.73
CA THR A 81 0.99 -13.24 -0.55
C THR A 81 0.47 -12.95 0.85
N VAL A 82 -0.45 -13.78 1.36
CA VAL A 82 -0.93 -13.67 2.75
C VAL A 82 0.25 -13.82 3.72
N THR A 83 1.11 -14.81 3.49
CA THR A 83 2.30 -15.05 4.32
C THR A 83 3.27 -13.87 4.30
N MET A 84 3.56 -13.31 3.12
CA MET A 84 4.41 -12.13 2.97
C MET A 84 3.84 -10.91 3.70
N MET A 85 2.53 -10.67 3.58
CA MET A 85 1.86 -9.54 4.24
C MET A 85 1.94 -9.66 5.77
N LEU A 86 1.61 -10.83 6.32
CA LEU A 86 1.67 -11.07 7.76
C LEU A 86 3.09 -10.99 8.32
N ASN A 87 4.10 -11.50 7.59
CA ASN A 87 5.51 -11.38 7.96
C ASN A 87 6.03 -9.93 7.94
N ALA A 88 5.34 -9.04 7.22
CA ALA A 88 5.63 -7.61 7.18
C ALA A 88 4.80 -6.81 8.21
N ASP A 89 4.20 -7.47 9.20
CA ASP A 89 3.28 -6.87 10.17
C ASP A 89 2.08 -6.16 9.50
N VAL A 90 1.59 -6.68 8.36
CA VAL A 90 0.40 -6.13 7.69
C VAL A 90 -0.80 -7.05 7.89
N SER A 91 -1.79 -6.55 8.62
CA SER A 91 -3.05 -7.26 8.93
C SER A 91 -4.30 -6.65 8.29
N ALA A 92 -4.21 -5.43 7.77
CA ALA A 92 -5.27 -4.81 6.98
C ALA A 92 -4.67 -3.86 5.94
N VAL A 93 -5.37 -3.66 4.82
CA VAL A 93 -4.94 -2.76 3.74
C VAL A 93 -6.14 -2.06 3.10
N ILE A 94 -5.94 -0.80 2.74
CA ILE A 94 -6.83 -0.06 1.82
C ILE A 94 -6.00 0.43 0.64
N SER A 95 -6.48 0.13 -0.55
CA SER A 95 -5.89 0.53 -1.83
C SER A 95 -6.88 1.44 -2.54
N VAL A 96 -6.44 2.66 -2.85
CA VAL A 96 -7.25 3.70 -3.48
C VAL A 96 -6.66 4.00 -4.86
N PRO A 97 -7.43 3.85 -5.95
CA PRO A 97 -6.96 4.19 -7.29
C PRO A 97 -6.67 5.68 -7.40
N MET A 98 -5.57 6.01 -8.08
CA MET A 98 -5.17 7.37 -8.44
C MET A 98 -5.69 7.68 -9.84
N CYS A 99 -6.80 8.42 -9.92
CA CYS A 99 -7.38 8.85 -11.20
C CYS A 99 -7.03 10.32 -11.45
N GLY A 100 -6.40 10.60 -12.60
CA GLY A 100 -6.10 11.95 -13.04
C GLY A 100 -7.35 12.76 -13.42
N PRO A 101 -7.21 14.06 -13.70
CA PRO A 101 -8.36 14.96 -13.98
C PRO A 101 -9.24 14.50 -15.16
N SER A 102 -8.67 13.81 -16.15
CA SER A 102 -9.37 13.25 -17.31
C SER A 102 -10.06 11.91 -17.03
N GLY A 103 -9.98 11.39 -15.80
CA GLY A 103 -10.46 10.05 -15.43
C GLY A 103 -9.48 8.93 -15.79
N HIS A 104 -8.30 9.25 -16.33
CA HIS A 104 -7.27 8.25 -16.60
C HIS A 104 -6.66 7.71 -15.30
N LEU A 105 -6.63 6.39 -15.16
CA LEU A 105 -6.04 5.71 -14.01
C LEU A 105 -4.53 5.67 -14.14
N VAL A 106 -3.81 6.36 -13.25
CA VAL A 106 -2.34 6.45 -13.28
C VAL A 106 -1.66 5.45 -12.34
N GLY A 107 -2.40 4.90 -11.38
CA GLY A 107 -1.82 4.01 -10.36
C GLY A 107 -2.72 3.79 -9.16
N VAL A 108 -2.13 3.35 -8.05
CA VAL A 108 -2.80 3.08 -6.77
C VAL A 108 -1.97 3.61 -5.60
N LEU A 109 -2.66 4.22 -4.62
CA LEU A 109 -2.11 4.55 -3.31
C LEU A 109 -2.62 3.54 -2.29
N SER A 110 -1.71 2.83 -1.63
CA SER A 110 -2.05 1.77 -0.67
C SER A 110 -1.54 2.12 0.73
N ALA A 111 -2.38 1.89 1.75
CA ALA A 111 -2.06 2.08 3.16
C ALA A 111 -2.31 0.80 3.94
N HIS A 112 -1.37 0.45 4.80
CA HIS A 112 -1.27 -0.84 5.47
C HIS A 112 -1.22 -0.66 6.98
N TYR A 113 -1.90 -1.56 7.70
CA TYR A 113 -2.14 -1.45 9.13
C TYR A 113 -1.75 -2.74 9.85
N PRO A 114 -1.15 -2.64 11.05
CA PRO A 114 -0.66 -3.80 11.79
C PRO A 114 -1.73 -4.56 12.57
N ARG A 115 -2.99 -4.15 12.47
CA ARG A 115 -4.11 -4.84 13.11
C ARG A 115 -5.29 -4.95 12.15
N PRO A 116 -6.04 -6.06 12.21
CA PRO A 116 -7.29 -6.17 11.45
C PRO A 116 -8.30 -5.13 11.95
N ASN A 117 -9.24 -4.75 11.07
CA ASN A 117 -10.36 -3.84 11.35
C ASN A 117 -9.97 -2.46 11.88
N ARG A 118 -8.72 -2.01 11.64
CA ARG A 118 -8.24 -0.69 12.08
C ARG A 118 -8.58 0.46 11.13
N ILE A 119 -8.97 0.17 9.90
CA ILE A 119 -9.22 1.15 8.85
C ILE A 119 -10.48 1.93 9.19
N THR A 120 -10.34 3.24 9.40
CA THR A 120 -11.45 4.13 9.77
C THR A 120 -11.99 4.89 8.55
N GLU A 121 -13.18 5.50 8.71
CA GLU A 121 -13.71 6.41 7.69
C GLU A 121 -12.82 7.65 7.48
N ARG A 122 -12.13 8.08 8.55
CA ARG A 122 -11.15 9.17 8.45
C ARG A 122 -9.99 8.77 7.54
N ASP A 123 -9.48 7.56 7.69
CA ASP A 123 -8.41 7.03 6.83
C ASP A 123 -8.83 6.99 5.37
N ARG A 124 -10.04 6.46 5.09
CA ARG A 124 -10.63 6.43 3.75
C ARG A 124 -10.66 7.82 3.12
N ARG A 125 -11.17 8.81 3.86
CA ARG A 125 -11.27 10.19 3.38
C ARG A 125 -9.90 10.81 3.10
N VAL A 126 -8.95 10.64 4.02
CA VAL A 126 -7.59 11.18 3.86
C VAL A 126 -6.89 10.54 2.67
N LEU A 127 -6.97 9.22 2.52
CA LEU A 127 -6.36 8.51 1.40
C LEU A 127 -6.97 8.90 0.06
N SER A 128 -8.29 9.10 -0.01
CA SER A 128 -8.94 9.60 -1.24
C SER A 128 -8.41 10.98 -1.65
N LEU A 129 -8.21 11.89 -0.69
CA LEU A 129 -7.66 13.22 -0.96
C LEU A 129 -6.19 13.13 -1.42
N LEU A 130 -5.38 12.32 -0.73
CA LEU A 130 -3.97 12.10 -1.10
C LEU A 130 -3.83 11.45 -2.47
N SER A 131 -4.69 10.47 -2.78
CA SER A 131 -4.73 9.79 -4.07
C SER A 131 -5.02 10.77 -5.21
N ALA A 132 -6.04 11.63 -5.06
CA ALA A 132 -6.37 12.64 -6.04
C ALA A 132 -5.23 13.66 -6.24
N SER A 133 -4.61 14.11 -5.14
CA SER A 133 -3.47 15.04 -5.21
C SER A 133 -2.25 14.41 -5.88
N ALA A 134 -1.94 13.15 -5.56
CA ALA A 134 -0.85 12.42 -6.18
C ALA A 134 -1.10 12.22 -7.69
N ALA A 135 -2.32 11.87 -8.08
CA ALA A 135 -2.69 11.70 -9.48
C ALA A 135 -2.44 12.97 -10.29
N HIS A 136 -2.89 14.13 -9.78
CA HIS A 136 -2.68 15.41 -10.44
C HIS A 136 -1.19 15.73 -10.66
N ARG A 137 -0.34 15.50 -9.65
CA ARG A 137 1.11 15.76 -9.77
C ARG A 137 1.81 14.81 -10.74
N LEU A 138 1.34 13.57 -10.85
CA LEU A 138 1.92 12.58 -11.76
C LEU A 138 1.53 12.83 -13.22
N THR A 139 0.33 13.36 -13.47
CA THR A 139 -0.10 13.77 -14.81
C THR A 139 0.62 15.04 -15.28
N ASP A 140 0.80 16.02 -14.39
CA ASP A 140 1.47 17.29 -14.75
C ASP A 140 2.94 17.09 -15.15
N HIS A 141 3.58 16.01 -14.67
CA HIS A 141 4.97 15.67 -15.01
C HIS A 141 5.14 14.85 -16.30
N HIS A 142 4.06 14.34 -16.91
CA HIS A 142 4.13 13.62 -18.20
C HIS A 142 3.93 14.54 -19.43
N ASP A 143 3.41 15.75 -19.22
CA ASP A 143 3.09 16.71 -20.30
C ASP A 143 4.14 17.84 -20.46
N GLY A 144 5.38 17.65 -19.98
CA GLY A 144 6.50 18.60 -20.12
C GLY A 144 7.81 17.92 -20.47
#